data_AF-A0A0D6L154-F1
#
_entry.id   AF-A0A0D6L154-F1
#
_cell.length_a   1.000
_cell.length_b   1.000
_cell.length_c   1.000
_cell.angle_alpha   90.00
_cell.angle_beta   90.00
_cell.angle_gamma   90.00
#
_symmetry.space_group_name_H-M   'P 1'
#
loop_
_entity.id
_entity.type
_entity.pdbx_description
1 polymer ?
#
loop_
_entity_poly.entity_id
_entity_poly.type
_entity_poly.pdbx_seq_one_letter_code
_entity_poly.pdbx_strand_id
1 'polypeptide(L)'
;MPDEIKPNVSEAPTHDAQLAAENIAAGEEKAPQVDFEADYAAAQKLSVSEIDRTGEGAKAAEAATAPKYEVPKPEETRLETQATGNPDDYADMAKDVAGSRNEGVASIDDELIKKALEKGEAKS
;
A
#
# COMPACT_ATOMS: atom_id res chain seq x y z
N MET A 1 17.29 31.12 11.03
CA MET A 1 18.48 31.99 11.30
C MET A 1 18.57 32.93 10.12
N PRO A 2 18.63 34.24 10.33
CA PRO A 2 18.69 35.20 9.23
C PRO A 2 20.04 35.13 8.54
N ASP A 3 20.02 35.00 7.22
CA ASP A 3 21.19 35.05 6.36
C ASP A 3 21.43 36.50 5.91
N GLU A 4 22.69 36.94 6.00
CA GLU A 4 23.12 38.26 5.53
C GLU A 4 23.43 38.21 4.04
N ILE A 5 22.75 39.03 3.24
CA ILE A 5 22.91 39.06 1.79
C ILE A 5 23.79 40.24 1.40
N LYS A 6 24.91 39.97 0.73
CA LYS A 6 25.82 41.00 0.19
C LYS A 6 25.46 41.32 -1.27
N PRO A 7 24.92 42.51 -1.58
CA PRO A 7 24.56 42.88 -2.94
C PRO A 7 25.80 43.01 -3.84
N ASN A 8 25.70 42.57 -5.10
CA ASN A 8 26.74 42.78 -6.10
C ASN A 8 26.52 44.12 -6.82
N VAL A 9 27.48 45.04 -6.70
CA VAL A 9 27.46 46.36 -7.35
C VAL A 9 27.28 46.25 -8.87
N SER A 10 27.92 45.26 -9.52
CA SER A 10 27.82 45.10 -10.98
C SER A 10 26.47 44.58 -11.47
N GLU A 11 25.65 44.04 -10.56
CA GLU A 11 24.33 43.49 -10.86
C GLU A 11 23.19 44.43 -10.43
N ALA A 12 23.53 45.56 -9.80
CA ALA A 12 22.55 46.56 -9.41
C ALA A 12 21.98 47.28 -10.65
N PRO A 13 20.65 47.20 -10.88
CA PRO A 13 20.04 47.66 -12.13
C PRO A 13 19.87 49.18 -12.22
N THR A 14 20.02 49.90 -11.10
CA THR A 14 19.85 51.35 -11.01
C THR A 14 21.04 51.99 -10.30
N HIS A 15 21.28 53.27 -10.57
CA HIS A 15 22.34 54.04 -9.91
C HIS A 15 22.18 54.07 -8.38
N ASP A 16 20.94 54.23 -7.90
CA ASP A 16 20.67 54.21 -6.46
C ASP A 16 20.98 52.83 -5.84
N ALA A 17 20.67 51.75 -6.55
CA ALA A 17 21.01 50.40 -6.10
C ALA A 17 22.53 50.15 -6.11
N GLN A 18 23.27 50.75 -7.04
CA GLN A 18 24.73 50.70 -7.07
C GLN A 18 25.33 51.41 -5.86
N LEU A 19 24.88 52.64 -5.58
CA LEU A 19 25.33 53.42 -4.43
C LEU A 19 25.04 52.68 -3.11
N ALA A 20 23.85 52.09 -2.97
CA ALA A 20 23.50 51.28 -1.80
C ALA A 20 24.40 50.04 -1.68
N ALA A 21 24.66 49.33 -2.78
CA ALA A 21 25.55 48.17 -2.79
C ALA A 21 27.00 48.54 -2.43
N GLU A 22 27.49 49.70 -2.88
CA GLU A 22 28.80 50.24 -2.53
C GLU A 22 28.91 50.61 -1.05
N ASN A 23 27.90 51.31 -0.50
CA ASN A 23 27.86 51.66 0.92
C ASN A 23 27.82 50.42 1.83
N ILE A 24 27.07 49.38 1.42
CA ILE A 24 27.03 48.09 2.12
C ILE A 24 28.39 47.38 2.04
N ALA A 25 29.04 47.39 0.87
CA ALA A 25 30.37 46.79 0.69
C ALA A 25 31.46 47.54 1.49
N ALA A 26 31.34 48.87 1.62
CA ALA A 26 32.21 49.72 2.43
C ALA A 26 31.95 49.60 3.94
N GLY A 27 30.85 48.96 4.34
CA GLY A 27 30.43 48.84 5.74
C GLY A 27 29.82 50.12 6.33
N GLU A 28 29.50 51.10 5.48
CA GLU A 28 28.79 52.33 5.85
C GLU A 28 27.30 52.05 6.08
N GLU A 29 26.76 51.04 5.39
CA GLU A 29 25.37 50.61 5.52
C GLU A 29 25.29 49.11 5.83
N LYS A 30 24.27 48.70 6.59
CA LYS A 30 24.10 47.28 6.96
C LYS A 30 23.53 46.50 5.79
N ALA A 31 24.07 45.31 5.55
CA ALA A 31 23.51 44.39 4.60
C ALA A 31 22.09 43.94 5.03
N PRO A 32 21.18 43.74 4.08
CA PRO A 32 19.87 43.19 4.36
C PRO A 32 19.98 41.77 4.91
N GLN A 33 19.12 41.48 5.89
CA GLN A 33 18.99 40.15 6.48
C GLN A 33 17.71 39.48 5.97
N VAL A 34 17.83 38.24 5.52
CA VAL A 34 16.71 37.42 5.04
C VAL A 34 16.57 36.22 5.96
N ASP A 35 15.41 36.05 6.57
CA ASP A 35 15.10 34.82 7.31
C ASP A 35 14.18 33.95 6.47
N PHE A 36 14.77 33.05 5.68
CA PHE A 36 14.03 32.18 4.78
C PHE A 36 12.93 31.37 5.49
N GLU A 37 13.16 30.97 6.74
CA GLU A 37 12.22 30.16 7.49
C GLU A 37 11.04 31.00 7.99
N ALA A 38 11.32 32.18 8.54
CA ALA A 38 10.29 33.11 8.97
C ALA A 38 9.48 33.67 7.78
N ASP A 39 10.15 34.02 6.69
CA ASP A 39 9.53 34.57 5.48
C ASP A 39 8.69 33.51 4.76
N TYR A 40 9.16 32.26 4.70
CA TYR A 40 8.37 31.16 4.16
C TYR A 40 7.13 30.88 5.03
N ALA A 41 7.25 30.88 6.35
CA ALA A 41 6.12 30.72 7.26
C ALA A 41 5.11 31.89 7.16
N ALA A 42 5.60 33.12 6.94
CA ALA A 42 4.75 34.28 6.70
C ALA A 42 4.03 34.20 5.35
N ALA A 43 4.71 33.73 4.30
CA ALA A 43 4.12 33.50 2.99
C ALA A 43 3.05 32.42 3.02
N GLN A 44 3.27 31.31 3.76
CA GLN A 44 2.22 30.32 4.01
C GLN A 44 1.01 30.94 4.73
N LYS A 45 1.29 31.83 5.68
CA LYS A 45 0.37 32.83 6.25
C LYS A 45 -0.59 33.34 5.19
N LEU A 46 -0.02 34.00 4.20
CA LEU A 46 -0.67 34.82 3.18
C LEU A 46 -1.16 34.06 1.95
N SER A 47 -0.75 32.80 1.77
CA SER A 47 -1.05 31.98 0.58
C SER A 47 -2.49 31.45 0.53
N VAL A 48 -3.21 31.49 1.64
CA VAL A 48 -4.62 31.11 1.72
C VAL A 48 -5.49 32.37 1.78
N SER A 49 -6.62 32.36 1.07
CA SER A 49 -7.59 33.45 1.16
C SER A 49 -8.15 33.52 2.59
N GLU A 50 -8.61 34.71 3.03
CA GLU A 50 -9.19 34.85 4.37
C GLU A 50 -10.37 33.88 4.61
N ILE A 51 -11.13 33.58 3.55
CA ILE A 51 -12.28 32.68 3.55
C ILE A 51 -11.86 31.21 3.73
N ASP A 52 -10.69 30.83 3.21
CA ASP A 52 -10.15 29.48 3.41
C ASP A 52 -9.54 29.31 4.81
N ARG A 53 -9.06 30.40 5.43
CA ARG A 53 -8.56 30.36 6.83
C ARG A 53 -9.67 30.13 7.85
N THR A 54 -10.88 30.62 7.61
CA THR A 54 -12.02 30.48 8.54
C THR A 54 -12.77 29.16 8.36
N GLY A 55 -12.44 28.38 7.32
CA GLY A 55 -13.17 27.17 6.95
C GLY A 55 -14.53 27.44 6.30
N GLU A 56 -14.86 28.71 6.04
CA GLU A 56 -16.10 29.08 5.35
C GLU A 56 -16.11 28.61 3.90
N GLY A 57 -14.96 28.61 3.21
CA GLY A 57 -14.82 28.05 1.87
C GLY A 57 -15.16 26.56 1.81
N ALA A 58 -14.67 25.79 2.80
CA ALA A 58 -14.97 24.36 2.91
C ALA A 58 -16.47 24.11 3.18
N LYS A 59 -17.09 24.89 4.08
CA LYS A 59 -18.53 24.80 4.35
C LYS A 59 -19.39 25.18 3.14
N ALA A 60 -18.99 26.19 2.38
CA ALA A 60 -19.69 26.59 1.16
C ALA A 60 -19.61 25.51 0.08
N ALA A 61 -18.44 24.89 -0.09
CA ALA A 61 -18.25 23.78 -1.02
C ALA A 61 -19.05 22.54 -0.61
N GLU A 62 -19.04 22.20 0.68
CA GLU A 62 -19.84 21.10 1.23
C GLU A 62 -21.33 21.35 1.03
N ALA A 63 -21.84 22.55 1.36
CA ALA A 63 -23.23 22.91 1.14
C ALA A 63 -23.64 22.88 -0.34
N ALA A 64 -22.75 23.26 -1.26
CA ALA A 64 -23.00 23.23 -2.69
C ALA A 64 -23.00 21.80 -3.28
N THR A 65 -22.25 20.89 -2.66
CA THR A 65 -22.08 19.50 -3.13
C THR A 65 -22.94 18.49 -2.37
N ALA A 66 -23.57 18.90 -1.26
CA ALA A 66 -24.42 18.05 -0.46
C ALA A 66 -25.60 17.47 -1.28
N PRO A 67 -25.91 16.17 -1.14
CA PRO A 67 -27.08 15.57 -1.77
C PRO A 67 -28.37 16.27 -1.35
N LYS A 68 -29.20 16.65 -2.32
CA LYS A 68 -30.51 17.30 -2.06
C LYS A 68 -31.57 16.35 -1.51
N TYR A 69 -31.30 15.04 -1.57
CA TYR A 69 -32.21 13.98 -1.18
C TYR A 69 -31.49 12.98 -0.29
N GLU A 70 -32.23 12.30 0.58
CA GLU A 70 -31.67 11.24 1.42
C GLU A 70 -31.10 10.12 0.54
N VAL A 71 -29.83 9.79 0.78
CA VAL A 71 -29.17 8.66 0.15
C VAL A 71 -29.46 7.43 1.01
N PRO A 72 -30.20 6.42 0.50
CA PRO A 72 -30.47 5.21 1.26
C PRO A 72 -29.16 4.47 1.54
N LYS A 73 -28.97 4.08 2.81
CA LYS A 73 -27.81 3.29 3.20
C LYS A 73 -27.97 1.85 2.69
N PRO A 74 -26.90 1.20 2.19
CA PRO A 74 -26.95 -0.21 1.86
C PRO A 74 -27.26 -1.04 3.11
N GLU A 75 -28.25 -1.93 3.04
CA GLU A 75 -28.50 -2.91 4.10
C GLU A 75 -27.64 -4.15 3.89
N GLU A 76 -26.87 -4.53 4.92
CA GLU A 76 -26.15 -5.81 4.92
C GLU A 76 -27.15 -6.95 5.14
N THR A 77 -27.27 -7.83 4.14
CA THR A 77 -28.07 -9.05 4.24
C THR A 77 -27.17 -10.25 4.52
N ARG A 78 -27.50 -11.03 5.56
CA ARG A 78 -26.85 -12.31 5.81
C ARG A 78 -27.35 -13.34 4.80
N LEU A 79 -26.44 -13.89 4.02
CA LEU A 79 -26.70 -15.02 3.13
C LEU A 79 -26.54 -16.32 3.94
N GLU A 80 -27.63 -17.05 4.15
CA GLU A 80 -27.56 -18.43 4.65
C GLU A 80 -27.30 -19.37 3.47
N THR A 81 -26.15 -20.04 3.48
CA THR A 81 -25.80 -21.03 2.45
C THR A 81 -26.39 -22.38 2.81
N GLN A 82 -27.07 -23.02 1.87
CA GLN A 82 -27.44 -24.43 1.99
C GLN A 82 -26.22 -25.32 1.70
N ALA A 83 -26.10 -26.43 2.42
CA ALA A 83 -25.06 -27.42 2.14
C ALA A 83 -25.28 -27.99 0.73
N THR A 84 -24.30 -27.83 -0.16
CA THR A 84 -24.38 -28.28 -1.56
C THR A 84 -23.83 -29.69 -1.78
N GLY A 85 -23.36 -30.36 -0.73
CA GLY A 85 -22.72 -31.67 -0.82
C GLY A 85 -23.23 -32.63 0.24
N ASN A 86 -23.15 -33.93 -0.07
CA ASN A 86 -23.46 -35.02 0.82
C ASN A 86 -22.16 -35.54 1.47
N PRO A 87 -22.00 -35.46 2.81
CA PRO A 87 -20.83 -36.00 3.49
C PRO A 87 -20.63 -37.51 3.32
N ASP A 88 -21.69 -38.26 3.01
CA ASP A 88 -21.60 -39.72 2.82
C ASP A 88 -20.81 -40.10 1.54
N ASP A 89 -20.73 -39.19 0.56
CA ASP A 89 -19.98 -39.41 -0.68
C ASP A 89 -18.48 -39.64 -0.39
N TYR A 90 -17.95 -39.06 0.69
CA TYR A 90 -16.57 -39.31 1.14
C TYR A 90 -16.38 -40.74 1.66
N ALA A 91 -17.40 -41.32 2.30
CA ALA A 91 -17.35 -42.69 2.81
C ALA A 91 -17.39 -43.72 1.68
N ASP A 92 -18.13 -43.43 0.62
CA ASP A 92 -18.20 -44.31 -0.56
C ASP A 92 -16.91 -44.29 -1.37
N MET A 93 -16.29 -43.11 -1.60
CA MET A 93 -14.95 -43.04 -2.19
C MET A 93 -13.90 -43.80 -1.36
N ALA A 94 -14.00 -43.75 -0.03
CA ALA A 94 -13.06 -44.47 0.83
C ALA A 94 -13.16 -46.00 0.65
N LYS A 95 -14.36 -46.53 0.39
CA LYS A 95 -14.58 -47.95 0.09
C LYS A 95 -13.98 -48.33 -1.26
N ASP A 96 -14.13 -47.50 -2.28
CA ASP A 96 -13.57 -47.74 -3.62
C ASP A 96 -12.04 -47.78 -3.59
N VAL A 97 -11.41 -46.85 -2.87
CA VAL A 97 -9.96 -46.81 -2.68
C VAL A 97 -9.47 -48.02 -1.86
N ALA A 98 -10.23 -48.45 -0.86
CA ALA A 98 -9.89 -49.64 -0.07
C ALA A 98 -10.05 -50.94 -0.87
N GLY A 99 -11.08 -51.06 -1.69
CA GLY A 99 -11.33 -52.21 -2.57
C GLY A 99 -10.22 -52.40 -3.60
N SER A 100 -9.69 -51.31 -4.15
CA SER A 100 -8.56 -51.34 -5.11
C SER A 100 -7.27 -51.94 -4.54
N ARG A 101 -7.06 -51.95 -3.22
CA ARG A 101 -5.88 -52.58 -2.60
C ARG A 101 -5.93 -54.11 -2.59
N ASN A 102 -7.10 -54.71 -2.80
CA ASN A 102 -7.29 -56.16 -2.69
C ASN A 102 -7.25 -56.92 -4.04
N GLU A 103 -7.23 -56.23 -5.18
CA GLU A 103 -7.29 -56.90 -6.51
C GLU A 103 -5.95 -57.45 -7.02
N GLY A 104 -4.87 -57.37 -6.23
CA GLY A 104 -3.52 -57.78 -6.67
C GLY A 104 -2.76 -58.74 -5.76
N VAL A 105 -3.37 -59.26 -4.69
CA VAL A 105 -2.66 -60.15 -3.75
C VAL A 105 -2.80 -61.60 -4.22
N ALA A 106 -1.89 -62.03 -5.11
CA ALA A 106 -1.67 -63.45 -5.33
C ALA A 106 -1.15 -64.07 -4.02
N SER A 107 -1.96 -64.90 -3.37
CA SER A 107 -1.55 -65.65 -2.19
C SER A 107 -0.48 -66.66 -2.60
N ILE A 108 0.75 -66.46 -2.16
CA ILE A 108 1.80 -67.50 -2.25
C ILE A 108 1.45 -68.54 -1.19
N ASP A 109 1.10 -69.75 -1.62
CA ASP A 109 0.89 -70.89 -0.73
C ASP A 109 2.17 -71.74 -0.58
N ASP A 110 2.24 -72.48 0.53
CA ASP A 110 3.40 -73.33 0.85
C ASP A 110 3.60 -74.46 -0.18
N GLU A 111 2.54 -74.86 -0.91
CA GLU A 111 2.67 -75.83 -2.00
C GLU A 111 3.44 -75.26 -3.19
N LEU A 112 3.20 -73.99 -3.56
CA LEU A 112 3.93 -73.31 -4.61
C LEU A 112 5.42 -73.20 -4.28
N ILE A 113 5.74 -72.89 -3.02
CA ILE A 113 7.11 -72.83 -2.51
C ILE A 113 7.76 -74.21 -2.57
N LYS A 114 7.07 -75.25 -2.09
CA LYS A 114 7.58 -76.63 -2.12
C LYS A 114 7.84 -77.13 -3.54
N LYS A 115 6.94 -76.84 -4.47
CA LYS A 115 7.08 -77.20 -5.89
C LYS A 115 8.23 -76.47 -6.57
N ALA A 116 8.51 -75.23 -6.18
CA ALA A 116 9.66 -74.48 -6.67
C ALA A 116 10.98 -75.09 -6.17
N LEU A 117 11.05 -75.52 -4.91
CA LEU A 117 12.21 -76.19 -4.34
C LEU A 117 12.49 -77.54 -5.03
N GLU A 118 11.46 -78.39 -5.21
CA GLU A 118 11.62 -79.68 -5.92
C GLU A 118 12.10 -79.52 -7.35
N LYS A 119 11.70 -78.45 -8.06
CA LYS A 119 12.18 -78.16 -9.42
C LYS A 119 13.58 -77.56 -9.46
N GLY A 120 14.03 -76.96 -8.36
CA GLY A 120 15.34 -76.31 -8.24
C GLY A 120 16.47 -77.23 -7.79
N GLU A 121 16.16 -78.41 -7.22
CA GLU A 121 17.17 -79.41 -6.90
C GLU A 121 17.68 -80.09 -8.17
N ALA A 122 18.89 -79.70 -8.59
CA ALA A 122 19.65 -80.42 -9.60
C ALA A 122 19.89 -81.85 -9.11
N LYS A 123 19.39 -82.85 -9.85
CA LYS A 123 19.74 -84.26 -9.62
C LYS A 123 21.26 -84.41 -9.70
N SER A 124 21.91 -84.56 -8.54
CA SER A 124 23.28 -85.09 -8.44
C SER A 124 23.26 -86.61 -8.50
#